data_AF-A0A9D9DKC7-F1
#
_entry.id   AF-A0A9D9DKC7-F1
#
_cell.length_a   1.000
_cell.length_b   1.000
_cell.length_c   1.000
_cell.angle_alpha   90.00
_cell.angle_beta   90.00
_cell.angle_gamma   90.00
#
_symmetry.space_group_name_H-M   'P 1'
#
loop_
_entity.id
_entity.type
_entity.pdbx_description
1 polymer ?
#
loop_
_entity_poly.entity_id
_entity_poly.type
_entity_poly.pdbx_seq_one_letter_code
_entity_poly.pdbx_strand_id
1 'polypeptide(L)'
;MRIIITESQMRTIVEGSYKKYSVNIDVKLSEGGRTAKRISIDEFKKKMNDIWDKYFSNDKYAGKFSVDNFICRFCTKYKGNNGYDALKKMTDDLSKVSFDSENLGSIGNIKKSGDLTYVACYGGGDWEIPVLFYVYWDGKDFRAYIPTYGNSFNRKAMRAFGNNEEEDIAFLRSQGFEGSNEELSDILNCHIKYDEKSCFKDFKSRVKIK
;
A
#
# COMPACT_ATOMS: atom_id res chain seq x y z
N MET A 1 26.31 -2.39 -37.17
CA MET A 1 24.94 -2.85 -37.51
C MET A 1 23.97 -1.83 -36.94
N ARG A 2 23.25 -1.07 -37.77
CA ARG A 2 22.22 -0.11 -37.30
C ARG A 2 20.88 -0.84 -37.35
N ILE A 3 20.25 -1.04 -36.20
CA ILE A 3 18.87 -1.56 -36.13
C ILE A 3 17.94 -0.38 -36.45
N ILE A 4 17.17 -0.48 -37.52
CA ILE A 4 16.13 0.49 -37.88
C ILE A 4 14.81 -0.07 -37.35
N ILE A 5 14.28 0.54 -36.29
CA ILE A 5 13.00 0.17 -35.69
C ILE A 5 11.91 0.99 -36.40
N THR A 6 10.87 0.32 -36.89
CA THR A 6 9.75 0.99 -37.56
C THR A 6 8.83 1.68 -36.54
N GLU A 7 8.01 2.65 -36.97
CA GLU A 7 7.02 3.28 -36.09
C GLU A 7 6.01 2.27 -35.51
N SER A 8 5.65 1.22 -36.26
CA SER A 8 4.77 0.16 -35.76
C SER A 8 5.44 -0.72 -34.71
N GLN A 9 6.74 -0.99 -34.87
CA GLN A 9 7.54 -1.70 -33.86
C GLN A 9 7.76 -0.82 -32.63
N MET A 10 8.06 0.48 -32.82
CA MET A 10 8.11 1.46 -31.72
C MET A 10 6.78 1.54 -30.99
N ARG A 11 5.66 1.56 -31.70
CA ARG A 11 4.33 1.59 -31.11
C ARG A 11 4.01 0.30 -30.36
N THR A 12 4.40 -0.86 -30.88
CA THR A 12 4.24 -2.15 -30.17
C THR A 12 5.15 -2.24 -28.94
N ILE A 13 6.38 -1.73 -29.04
CA ILE A 13 7.32 -1.61 -27.91
C ILE A 13 6.74 -0.65 -26.86
N VAL A 14 6.18 0.48 -27.27
CA VAL A 14 5.56 1.50 -26.39
C VAL A 14 4.20 1.06 -25.86
N GLU A 15 3.41 0.26 -26.57
CA GLU A 15 2.12 -0.23 -26.06
C GLU A 15 2.32 -1.47 -25.17
N GLY A 16 3.28 -2.33 -25.49
CA GLY A 16 3.68 -3.49 -24.68
C GLY A 16 4.40 -3.10 -23.38
N SER A 17 5.24 -2.07 -23.38
CA SER A 17 5.96 -1.59 -22.19
C SER A 17 5.10 -0.81 -21.18
N TYR A 18 3.83 -0.53 -21.50
CA TYR A 18 2.94 0.30 -20.66
C TYR A 18 1.70 -0.42 -20.16
N LYS A 19 1.48 -1.69 -20.53
CA LYS A 19 0.31 -2.41 -20.04
C LYS A 19 0.45 -2.64 -18.54
N LYS A 20 -0.37 -1.94 -17.76
CA LYS A 20 -0.48 -2.11 -16.32
C LYS A 20 -1.71 -2.93 -16.05
N TYR A 21 -1.55 -3.95 -15.21
CA TYR A 21 -2.63 -4.79 -14.77
C TYR A 21 -2.91 -4.54 -13.30
N SER A 22 -4.19 -4.56 -12.94
CA SER A 22 -4.63 -4.54 -11.55
C SER A 22 -5.42 -5.80 -11.29
N VAL A 23 -5.16 -6.41 -10.14
CA VAL A 23 -5.88 -7.58 -9.66
C VAL A 23 -6.90 -7.17 -8.60
N ASN A 24 -7.67 -8.12 -8.09
CA ASN A 24 -8.68 -7.88 -7.07
C ASN A 24 -9.78 -6.89 -7.53
N ILE A 25 -9.97 -6.71 -8.83
CA ILE A 25 -11.01 -5.85 -9.42
C ILE A 25 -12.39 -6.50 -9.41
N ASP A 26 -12.46 -7.78 -9.05
CA ASP A 26 -13.70 -8.54 -8.85
C ASP A 26 -14.20 -8.48 -7.38
N VAL A 27 -13.42 -7.87 -6.47
CA VAL A 27 -13.82 -7.72 -5.06
C VAL A 27 -15.07 -6.85 -4.96
N LYS A 28 -16.12 -7.38 -4.34
CA LYS A 28 -17.29 -6.59 -3.96
C LYS A 28 -16.93 -5.63 -2.82
N LEU A 29 -17.16 -4.34 -3.06
CA LEU A 29 -16.99 -3.32 -2.04
C LEU A 29 -17.94 -3.57 -0.87
N SER A 30 -17.39 -3.53 0.32
CA SER A 30 -18.15 -3.68 1.55
C SER A 30 -18.32 -2.32 2.20
N GLU A 31 -19.53 -2.02 2.65
CA GLU A 31 -19.81 -0.73 3.26
C GLU A 31 -19.56 -0.74 4.77
N GLY A 32 -18.79 0.23 5.26
CA GLY A 32 -18.52 0.41 6.67
C GLY A 32 -17.62 -0.67 7.28
N GLY A 33 -17.74 -0.82 8.60
CA GLY A 33 -16.89 -1.70 9.42
C GLY A 33 -15.65 -1.02 10.00
N ARG A 34 -15.37 0.22 9.59
CA ARG A 34 -14.32 1.07 10.18
C ARG A 34 -14.82 2.49 10.37
N THR A 35 -14.32 3.14 11.42
CA THR A 35 -14.69 4.50 11.79
C THR A 35 -13.46 5.41 11.76
N ALA A 36 -13.61 6.61 11.23
CA ALA A 36 -12.66 7.70 11.33
C ALA A 36 -13.30 8.89 12.05
N LYS A 37 -12.48 9.72 12.72
CA LYS A 37 -12.96 10.96 13.35
C LYS A 37 -12.50 12.16 12.54
N ARG A 38 -13.37 13.17 12.44
CA ARG A 38 -13.01 14.46 11.83
C ARG A 38 -11.83 15.06 12.61
N ILE A 39 -10.79 15.44 11.88
CA ILE A 39 -9.57 16.05 12.41
C ILE A 39 -8.97 16.98 11.35
N SER A 40 -8.39 18.11 11.76
CA SER A 40 -7.69 19.01 10.83
C SER A 40 -6.37 18.39 10.37
N ILE A 41 -5.83 18.87 9.25
CA ILE A 41 -4.51 18.42 8.78
C ILE A 41 -3.43 18.76 9.82
N ASP A 42 -3.50 19.95 10.42
CA ASP A 42 -2.54 20.40 11.43
C ASP A 42 -2.63 19.57 12.71
N GLU A 43 -3.83 19.25 13.18
CA GLU A 43 -3.98 18.40 14.37
C GLU A 43 -3.54 16.96 14.07
N PHE A 44 -3.83 16.43 12.88
CA PHE A 44 -3.35 15.12 12.45
C PHE A 44 -1.82 15.07 12.43
N LYS A 45 -1.18 16.08 11.81
CA LYS A 45 0.27 16.22 11.76
C LYS A 45 0.86 16.38 13.15
N LYS A 46 0.23 17.19 14.02
CA LYS A 46 0.66 17.37 15.41
C LYS A 46 0.63 16.03 16.16
N LYS A 47 -0.43 15.23 16.04
CA LYS A 47 -0.50 13.91 16.67
C LYS A 47 0.61 12.97 16.17
N MET A 48 0.92 12.98 14.87
CA MET A 48 2.06 12.22 14.33
C MET A 48 3.39 12.70 14.93
N ASN A 49 3.59 14.02 15.03
CA ASN A 49 4.79 14.60 15.61
C ASN A 49 4.91 14.32 17.12
N ASP A 50 3.82 14.41 17.88
CA ASP A 50 3.81 14.11 19.31
C ASP A 50 4.21 12.65 19.57
N ILE A 51 3.76 11.71 18.72
CA ILE A 51 4.19 10.30 18.77
C ILE A 51 5.66 10.14 18.35
N TRP A 52 6.09 10.85 17.31
CA TRP A 52 7.49 10.87 16.91
C TRP A 52 8.39 11.31 18.06
N ASP A 53 8.10 12.46 18.67
CA ASP A 53 8.88 13.02 19.78
C ASP A 53 8.87 12.09 21.00
N LYS A 54 7.72 11.45 21.28
CA LYS A 54 7.61 10.46 22.37
C LYS A 54 8.63 9.32 22.24
N TYR A 55 8.89 8.84 21.02
CA TYR A 55 9.72 7.66 20.80
C TYR A 55 11.13 7.97 20.28
N PHE A 56 11.35 9.14 19.70
CA PHE A 56 12.59 9.49 19.01
C PHE A 56 13.25 10.80 19.47
N SER A 57 12.70 11.50 20.47
CA SER A 57 13.32 12.74 21.00
C SER A 57 14.78 12.60 21.41
N ASN A 58 15.19 11.40 21.86
CA ASN A 58 16.56 11.11 22.28
C ASN A 58 17.36 10.25 21.27
N ASP A 59 16.78 9.94 20.11
CA ASP A 59 17.43 9.12 19.08
C ASP A 59 18.11 10.03 18.05
N LYS A 60 19.42 10.22 18.23
CA LYS A 60 20.26 11.01 17.31
C LYS A 60 20.30 10.46 15.87
N TYR A 61 19.85 9.23 15.64
CA TYR A 61 19.79 8.57 14.33
C TYR A 61 18.37 8.54 13.74
N ALA A 62 17.36 9.01 14.47
CA ALA A 62 15.98 9.01 13.97
C ALA A 62 15.76 10.06 12.86
N GLY A 63 16.58 11.11 12.84
CA GLY A 63 16.39 12.25 11.94
C GLY A 63 15.27 13.17 12.41
N LYS A 64 14.81 14.07 11.53
CA LYS A 64 13.72 15.00 11.82
C LYS A 64 12.37 14.37 11.51
N PHE A 65 11.34 14.77 12.24
CA PHE A 65 9.96 14.42 11.90
C PHE A 65 9.63 14.87 10.48
N SER A 66 9.14 13.92 9.70
CA SER A 66 8.39 14.14 8.47
C SER A 66 7.32 13.06 8.39
N VAL A 67 6.26 13.28 7.60
CA VAL A 67 5.22 12.27 7.39
C VAL A 67 5.84 10.98 6.83
N ASP A 68 6.78 11.13 5.89
CA ASP A 68 7.48 9.99 5.29
C ASP A 68 8.32 9.23 6.31
N ASN A 69 9.17 9.92 7.08
CA ASN A 69 9.97 9.30 8.14
C ASN A 69 9.09 8.61 9.18
N PHE A 70 7.94 9.19 9.53
CA PHE A 70 6.98 8.57 10.43
C PHE A 70 6.50 7.23 9.86
N ILE A 71 6.11 7.17 8.59
CA ILE A 71 5.67 5.93 7.93
C ILE A 71 6.81 4.93 7.87
N CYS A 72 7.98 5.32 7.35
CA CYS A 72 9.15 4.46 7.20
C CYS A 72 9.64 3.88 8.53
N ARG A 73 9.48 4.59 9.65
CA ARG A 73 9.91 4.09 10.97
C ARG A 73 8.86 3.26 11.67
N PHE A 74 7.61 3.71 11.66
CA PHE A 74 6.56 3.11 12.48
C PHE A 74 5.72 2.04 11.77
N CYS A 75 5.76 1.95 10.45
CA CYS A 75 5.07 0.90 9.69
C CYS A 75 5.95 -0.34 9.43
N THR A 76 7.19 -0.38 9.95
CA THR A 76 8.11 -1.52 9.74
C THR A 76 7.69 -2.76 10.53
N LYS A 77 7.70 -3.93 9.86
CA LYS A 77 7.28 -5.22 10.41
C LYS A 77 8.31 -5.81 11.37
N TYR A 78 9.60 -5.47 11.18
CA TYR A 78 10.73 -5.88 12.05
C TYR A 78 10.66 -5.35 13.48
N LYS A 79 9.59 -4.61 13.80
CA LYS A 79 9.33 -4.03 15.10
C LYS A 79 8.11 -4.64 15.79
N GLY A 80 7.76 -5.89 15.45
CA GLY A 80 6.69 -6.69 16.07
C GLY A 80 6.78 -6.88 17.60
N ASN A 81 7.76 -6.25 18.27
CA ASN A 81 7.89 -6.16 19.72
C ASN A 81 8.39 -4.78 20.24
N ASN A 82 8.39 -3.71 19.43
CA ASN A 82 9.17 -2.50 19.75
C ASN A 82 8.54 -1.49 20.72
N GLY A 83 7.55 -1.88 21.51
CA GLY A 83 7.06 -1.03 22.61
C GLY A 83 6.41 0.29 22.17
N TYR A 84 5.96 0.38 20.91
CA TYR A 84 5.19 1.53 20.42
C TYR A 84 3.70 1.34 20.67
N ASP A 85 3.30 1.26 21.94
CA ASP A 85 1.91 1.01 22.35
C ASP A 85 0.91 1.98 21.70
N ALA A 86 1.33 3.23 21.44
CA ALA A 86 0.50 4.24 20.79
C ALA A 86 0.12 3.90 19.33
N LEU A 87 0.82 2.95 18.70
CA LEU A 87 0.63 2.55 17.30
C LEU A 87 0.23 1.09 17.14
N LYS A 88 -0.02 0.37 18.23
CA LYS A 88 -0.38 -1.05 18.18
C LYS A 88 -1.54 -1.32 17.22
N LYS A 89 -2.60 -0.50 17.25
CA LYS A 89 -3.78 -0.67 16.37
C LYS A 89 -3.45 -0.48 14.89
N MET A 90 -2.53 0.43 14.57
CA MET A 90 -2.05 0.62 13.20
C MET A 90 -1.27 -0.61 12.74
N THR A 91 -0.35 -1.12 13.56
CA THR A 91 0.45 -2.31 13.25
C THR A 91 -0.41 -3.57 13.14
N ASP A 92 -1.36 -3.78 14.06
CA ASP A 92 -2.35 -4.89 14.00
C ASP A 92 -3.20 -4.84 12.72
N ASP A 93 -3.45 -3.64 12.19
CA ASP A 93 -4.17 -3.46 10.94
C ASP A 93 -3.30 -3.76 9.71
N LEU A 94 -2.02 -3.36 9.74
CA LEU A 94 -1.06 -3.66 8.67
C LEU A 94 -0.72 -5.15 8.60
N SER A 95 -0.66 -5.85 9.74
CA SER A 95 -0.33 -7.28 9.79
C SER A 95 -1.37 -8.20 9.15
N LYS A 96 -2.49 -7.66 8.66
CA LYS A 96 -3.54 -8.41 7.96
C LYS A 96 -3.12 -8.87 6.57
N VAL A 97 -2.13 -8.21 5.97
CA VAL A 97 -1.50 -8.64 4.73
C VAL A 97 0.00 -8.72 4.99
N SER A 98 0.63 -9.85 4.68
CA SER A 98 2.07 -10.00 4.83
C SER A 98 2.79 -9.34 3.67
N PHE A 99 3.61 -8.34 3.95
CA PHE A 99 4.58 -7.74 3.03
C PHE A 99 5.83 -7.40 3.84
N ASP A 100 6.98 -7.31 3.18
CA ASP A 100 8.21 -6.83 3.81
C ASP A 100 8.20 -5.31 3.91
N SER A 101 9.03 -4.77 4.80
CA SER A 101 9.09 -3.36 5.15
C SER A 101 10.36 -2.65 4.70
N GLU A 102 11.10 -3.26 3.76
CA GLU A 102 12.33 -2.69 3.19
C GLU A 102 12.03 -1.40 2.43
N ASN A 103 10.94 -1.41 1.64
CA ASN A 103 10.51 -0.29 0.81
C ASN A 103 9.16 0.24 1.31
N LEU A 104 9.20 1.05 2.38
CA LEU A 104 8.05 1.78 2.91
C LEU A 104 8.12 3.27 2.54
N GLY A 105 6.96 3.89 2.36
CA GLY A 105 6.92 5.33 2.13
C GLY A 105 5.51 5.92 2.10
N SER A 106 5.46 7.24 2.15
CA SER A 106 4.24 8.03 1.96
C SER A 106 4.08 8.47 0.51
N ILE A 107 2.85 8.36 -0.02
CA ILE A 107 2.47 8.86 -1.34
C ILE A 107 2.05 10.32 -1.19
N GLY A 108 3.05 11.18 -1.05
CA GLY A 108 2.88 12.62 -0.81
C GLY A 108 2.52 12.95 0.64
N ASN A 109 1.97 14.15 0.86
CA ASN A 109 1.63 14.65 2.20
C ASN A 109 0.26 14.15 2.71
N ILE A 110 -0.14 14.59 3.91
CA ILE A 110 -1.48 14.37 4.48
C ILE A 110 -2.55 14.94 3.53
N LYS A 111 -3.57 14.14 3.22
CA LYS A 111 -4.66 14.45 2.28
C LYS A 111 -5.99 14.54 3.01
N LYS A 112 -6.95 15.19 2.34
CA LYS A 112 -8.37 15.20 2.74
C LYS A 112 -9.27 14.76 1.59
N SER A 113 -10.34 14.06 1.93
CA SER A 113 -11.48 13.81 1.03
C SER A 113 -12.77 14.01 1.80
N GLY A 114 -13.42 15.16 1.59
CA GLY A 114 -14.44 15.65 2.51
C GLY A 114 -13.84 15.81 3.91
N ASP A 115 -14.48 15.18 4.90
CA ASP A 115 -14.05 15.22 6.31
C ASP A 115 -13.01 14.16 6.69
N LEU A 116 -12.67 13.25 5.77
CA LEU A 116 -11.70 12.19 6.00
C LEU A 116 -10.27 12.71 5.77
N THR A 117 -9.48 12.76 6.83
CA THR A 117 -8.05 13.09 6.81
C THR A 117 -7.22 11.82 6.88
N TYR A 118 -6.25 11.66 5.96
CA TYR A 118 -5.47 10.43 5.83
C TYR A 118 -4.11 10.68 5.18
N VAL A 119 -3.22 9.69 5.26
CA VAL A 119 -1.98 9.57 4.47
C VAL A 119 -2.11 8.32 3.61
N ALA A 120 -1.82 8.43 2.31
CA ALA A 120 -1.69 7.28 1.44
C ALA A 120 -0.23 6.80 1.48
N CYS A 121 -0.01 5.50 1.55
CA CYS A 121 1.30 4.91 1.75
C CYS A 121 1.47 3.68 0.87
N TYR A 122 2.72 3.24 0.70
CA TYR A 122 3.07 1.96 0.08
C TYR A 122 4.05 1.19 0.95
N GLY A 123 4.09 -0.13 0.79
CA GLY A 123 5.04 -1.02 1.47
C GLY A 123 5.32 -2.29 0.65
N GLY A 124 6.56 -2.76 0.66
CA GLY A 124 6.99 -4.06 0.12
C GLY A 124 8.48 -4.30 0.29
N GLY A 125 8.95 -5.52 0.03
CA GLY A 125 10.36 -5.90 -0.13
C GLY A 125 10.92 -5.62 -1.52
N ASP A 126 12.22 -5.85 -1.72
CA ASP A 126 12.89 -5.59 -3.00
C ASP A 126 12.32 -6.40 -4.18
N TRP A 127 11.86 -7.62 -3.89
CA TRP A 127 11.23 -8.52 -4.87
C TRP A 127 9.70 -8.44 -4.86
N GLU A 128 9.13 -7.67 -3.93
CA GLU A 128 7.68 -7.61 -3.77
C GLU A 128 7.09 -6.49 -4.62
N ILE A 129 5.88 -6.74 -5.13
CA ILE A 129 5.06 -5.67 -5.70
C ILE A 129 4.49 -4.85 -4.54
N PRO A 130 4.70 -3.52 -4.49
CA PRO A 130 4.25 -2.73 -3.35
C PRO A 130 2.75 -2.82 -3.12
N VAL A 131 2.36 -2.88 -1.85
CA VAL A 131 0.96 -2.86 -1.40
C VAL A 131 0.60 -1.45 -0.98
N LEU A 132 -0.52 -0.93 -1.46
CA LEU A 132 -1.02 0.37 -1.04
C LEU A 132 -1.80 0.25 0.27
N PHE A 133 -1.62 1.20 1.17
CA PHE A 133 -2.45 1.32 2.38
C PHE A 133 -2.70 2.78 2.76
N TYR A 134 -3.67 3.00 3.65
CA TYR A 134 -4.02 4.32 4.16
C TYR A 134 -3.88 4.37 5.67
N VAL A 135 -3.21 5.41 6.18
CA VAL A 135 -3.16 5.73 7.61
C VAL A 135 -4.16 6.85 7.90
N TYR A 136 -5.00 6.65 8.92
CA TYR A 136 -6.05 7.60 9.32
C TYR A 136 -6.25 7.60 10.84
N TRP A 137 -7.03 8.56 11.34
CA TRP A 137 -7.32 8.72 12.77
C TRP A 137 -8.74 8.26 13.09
N ASP A 138 -8.91 7.32 14.02
CA ASP A 138 -10.24 6.82 14.43
C ASP A 138 -10.89 7.62 15.57
N GLY A 139 -10.19 8.62 16.10
CA GLY A 139 -10.61 9.39 17.26
C GLY A 139 -9.83 9.08 18.53
N LYS A 140 -9.17 7.91 18.57
CA LYS A 140 -8.38 7.44 19.70
C LYS A 140 -6.98 6.98 19.30
N ASP A 141 -6.87 6.25 18.19
CA ASP A 141 -5.65 5.63 17.72
C ASP A 141 -5.42 5.95 16.23
N PHE A 142 -4.15 5.95 15.81
CA PHE A 142 -3.85 5.83 14.39
C PHE A 142 -4.19 4.42 13.93
N ARG A 143 -4.85 4.33 12.77
CA ARG A 143 -5.29 3.10 12.15
C ARG A 143 -4.73 3.01 10.75
N ALA A 144 -4.48 1.78 10.31
CA ALA A 144 -4.17 1.50 8.92
C ALA A 144 -5.34 0.79 8.25
N TYR A 145 -5.47 0.96 6.94
CA TYR A 145 -6.38 0.18 6.13
C TYR A 145 -5.70 -0.21 4.82
N ILE A 146 -5.66 -1.51 4.55
CA ILE A 146 -5.18 -2.08 3.29
C ILE A 146 -6.43 -2.38 2.43
N PRO A 147 -6.69 -1.59 1.37
CA PRO A 147 -7.74 -1.89 0.40
C PRO A 147 -7.54 -3.28 -0.19
N THR A 148 -8.61 -4.02 -0.42
CA THR A 148 -8.55 -5.25 -1.20
C THR A 148 -8.86 -4.96 -2.66
N TYR A 149 -9.89 -4.16 -2.94
CA TYR A 149 -10.30 -3.86 -4.31
C TYR A 149 -9.28 -2.97 -5.03
N GLY A 150 -8.69 -3.52 -6.10
CA GLY A 150 -7.69 -2.85 -6.94
C GLY A 150 -6.26 -2.82 -6.38
N ASN A 151 -5.98 -3.48 -5.25
CA ASN A 151 -4.65 -3.49 -4.65
C ASN A 151 -3.80 -4.68 -5.14
N SER A 152 -2.47 -4.55 -5.15
CA SER A 152 -1.52 -5.50 -5.73
C SER A 152 -1.00 -6.51 -4.69
N PHE A 153 -1.87 -7.40 -4.23
CA PHE A 153 -1.47 -8.53 -3.39
C PHE A 153 -2.31 -9.78 -3.67
N ASN A 154 -1.74 -10.94 -3.34
CA ASN A 154 -2.42 -12.23 -3.42
C ASN A 154 -3.41 -12.37 -2.26
N ARG A 155 -4.69 -12.06 -2.51
CA ARG A 155 -5.73 -12.07 -1.45
C ARG A 155 -6.12 -13.46 -0.95
N LYS A 156 -5.71 -14.53 -1.63
CA LYS A 156 -5.91 -15.91 -1.13
C LYS A 156 -4.87 -16.23 -0.07
N ALA A 157 -3.61 -15.89 -0.34
CA ALA A 157 -2.49 -16.10 0.57
C ALA A 157 -2.32 -14.95 1.60
N MET A 158 -3.08 -13.86 1.44
CA MET A 158 -3.00 -12.63 2.25
C MET A 158 -1.58 -12.08 2.34
N ARG A 159 -0.88 -11.99 1.20
CA ARG A 159 0.50 -11.50 1.12
C ARG A 159 0.79 -10.73 -0.16
N ALA A 160 1.78 -9.84 -0.13
CA ALA A 160 2.34 -9.20 -1.30
C ALA A 160 2.83 -10.24 -2.32
N PHE A 161 2.67 -9.91 -3.60
CA PHE A 161 3.23 -10.68 -4.70
C PHE A 161 4.77 -10.65 -4.64
N GLY A 162 5.41 -11.68 -5.17
CA GLY A 162 6.88 -11.81 -5.22
C GLY A 162 7.46 -12.69 -4.12
N ASN A 163 6.64 -13.17 -3.19
CA ASN A 163 7.06 -14.09 -2.12
C ASN A 163 6.99 -15.57 -2.53
N ASN A 164 6.03 -15.94 -3.39
CA ASN A 164 5.87 -17.29 -3.89
C ASN A 164 5.28 -17.23 -5.29
N GLU A 165 6.14 -17.32 -6.30
CA GLU A 165 5.78 -17.19 -7.71
C GLU A 165 4.73 -18.21 -8.16
N GLU A 166 4.79 -19.46 -7.68
CA GLU A 166 3.82 -20.49 -8.06
C GLU A 166 2.42 -20.17 -7.52
N GLU A 167 2.32 -19.77 -6.25
CA GLU A 167 1.06 -19.33 -5.63
C GLU A 167 0.51 -18.07 -6.31
N ASP A 168 1.40 -17.15 -6.69
CA ASP A 168 1.06 -15.88 -7.32
C ASP A 168 0.56 -16.08 -8.76
N ILE A 169 1.21 -16.94 -9.53
CA ILE A 169 0.74 -17.36 -10.87
C ILE A 169 -0.61 -18.05 -10.76
N ALA A 170 -0.78 -18.99 -9.83
CA ALA A 170 -2.08 -19.64 -9.61
C ALA A 170 -3.18 -18.64 -9.23
N PHE A 171 -2.82 -17.61 -8.46
CA PHE A 171 -3.73 -16.52 -8.15
C PHE A 171 -4.10 -15.71 -9.41
N LEU A 172 -3.14 -15.29 -10.23
CA LEU A 172 -3.39 -14.56 -11.48
C LEU A 172 -4.32 -15.34 -12.42
N ARG A 173 -4.11 -16.65 -12.58
CA ARG A 173 -5.03 -17.50 -13.35
C ARG A 173 -6.47 -17.44 -12.82
N SER A 174 -6.63 -17.48 -11.49
CA SER A 174 -7.95 -17.32 -10.86
C SER A 174 -8.55 -15.92 -10.96
N GLN A 175 -7.79 -14.93 -11.45
CA GLN A 175 -8.24 -13.59 -11.78
C GLN A 175 -8.51 -13.43 -13.29
N GLY A 176 -8.45 -14.51 -14.06
CA GLY A 176 -8.75 -14.52 -15.50
C GLY A 176 -7.55 -14.21 -16.40
N PHE A 177 -6.32 -14.24 -15.86
CA PHE A 177 -5.12 -14.11 -16.68
C PHE A 177 -4.80 -15.45 -17.35
N GLU A 178 -4.57 -15.41 -18.66
CA GLU A 178 -4.22 -16.55 -19.51
C GLU A 178 -2.77 -16.40 -19.99
N GLY A 179 -2.15 -17.52 -20.39
CA GLY A 179 -0.76 -17.56 -20.84
C GLY A 179 0.08 -18.67 -20.20
N SER A 180 1.32 -18.82 -20.66
CA SER A 180 2.32 -19.71 -20.05
C SER A 180 2.74 -19.22 -18.66
N ASN A 181 3.48 -20.03 -17.92
CA ASN A 181 3.99 -19.60 -16.60
C ASN A 181 5.03 -18.48 -16.76
N GLU A 182 5.84 -18.53 -17.81
CA GLU A 182 6.83 -17.51 -18.14
C GLU A 182 6.16 -16.16 -18.47
N GLU A 183 5.07 -16.19 -19.24
CA GLU A 183 4.28 -14.98 -19.56
C GLU A 183 3.63 -14.38 -18.30
N LEU A 184 3.09 -15.23 -17.41
CA LEU A 184 2.48 -14.76 -16.17
C LEU A 184 3.50 -14.27 -15.14
N SER A 185 4.69 -14.88 -15.12
CA SER A 185 5.84 -14.41 -14.33
C SER A 185 6.29 -13.01 -14.79
N ASP A 186 6.41 -12.79 -16.10
CA ASP A 186 6.73 -11.46 -16.65
C ASP A 186 5.65 -10.44 -16.29
N ILE A 187 4.37 -10.80 -16.42
CA ILE A 187 3.25 -9.95 -15.98
C ILE A 187 3.36 -9.59 -14.50
N LEU A 188 3.63 -10.57 -13.64
CA LEU A 188 3.80 -10.38 -12.20
C LEU A 188 4.91 -9.36 -11.93
N ASN A 189 6.09 -9.59 -12.48
CA ASN A 189 7.29 -8.81 -12.16
C ASN A 189 7.30 -7.41 -12.79
N CYS A 190 6.71 -7.23 -13.96
CA CYS A 190 6.85 -6.01 -14.74
C CYS A 190 5.57 -5.17 -14.81
N HIS A 191 4.40 -5.79 -14.69
CA HIS A 191 3.14 -5.17 -15.16
C HIS A 191 2.04 -5.05 -14.11
N ILE A 192 2.06 -5.84 -13.02
CA ILE A 192 1.06 -5.77 -11.96
C ILE A 192 1.33 -4.56 -11.05
N LYS A 193 0.30 -3.71 -10.85
CA LYS A 193 0.33 -2.56 -9.94
C LYS A 193 -1.03 -2.33 -9.29
N TYR A 194 -1.04 -1.76 -8.09
CA TYR A 194 -2.29 -1.25 -7.51
C TYR A 194 -2.89 -0.14 -8.37
N ASP A 195 -4.22 -0.11 -8.48
CA ASP A 195 -4.97 1.02 -9.02
C ASP A 195 -5.40 1.94 -7.87
N GLU A 196 -4.73 3.09 -7.75
CA GLU A 196 -4.99 4.05 -6.66
C GLU A 196 -6.46 4.48 -6.58
N LYS A 197 -7.14 4.61 -7.72
CA LYS A 197 -8.56 5.03 -7.77
C LYS A 197 -9.46 3.96 -7.16
N SER A 198 -9.28 2.70 -7.54
CA SER A 198 -10.00 1.57 -6.99
C SER A 198 -9.71 1.37 -5.51
N CYS A 199 -8.43 1.38 -5.12
CA CYS A 199 -8.02 1.32 -3.72
C CYS A 199 -8.68 2.41 -2.87
N PHE A 200 -8.72 3.64 -3.39
CA PHE A 200 -9.33 4.75 -2.68
C PHE A 200 -10.85 4.62 -2.56
N LYS A 201 -11.51 4.08 -3.60
CA LYS A 201 -12.94 3.78 -3.58
C LYS A 201 -13.27 2.77 -2.49
N ASP A 202 -12.46 1.72 -2.34
CA ASP A 202 -12.61 0.72 -1.27
C ASP A 202 -12.43 1.35 0.11
N PHE A 203 -11.35 2.10 0.31
CA PHE A 203 -11.10 2.82 1.56
C PHE A 203 -12.28 3.70 1.99
N LYS A 204 -12.84 4.49 1.07
CA LYS A 204 -14.04 5.31 1.34
C LYS A 204 -15.32 4.50 1.55
N SER A 205 -15.41 3.31 0.96
CA SER A 205 -16.55 2.42 1.19
C SER A 205 -16.52 1.86 2.62
N ARG A 206 -15.33 1.52 3.12
CA ARG A 206 -15.10 0.89 4.43
C ARG A 206 -15.00 1.86 5.60
N VAL A 207 -14.31 2.99 5.44
CA VAL A 207 -14.01 3.93 6.51
C VAL A 207 -15.01 5.08 6.48
N LYS A 208 -15.86 5.16 7.51
CA LYS A 208 -16.90 6.20 7.64
C LYS A 208 -16.54 7.18 8.74
N ILE A 209 -16.79 8.46 8.51
CA ILE A 209 -16.72 9.47 9.57
C ILE A 209 -17.89 9.24 10.54
N LYS A 210 -17.59 9.18 11.84
CA LYS A 210 -18.58 9.23 12.92
C LYS A 210 -18.15 10.20 14.02
#